data_AF-A0A847AX82-F1
#
_entry.id   AF-A0A847AX82-F1
#
_cell.length_a   1.000
_cell.length_b   1.000
_cell.length_c   1.000
_cell.angle_alpha   90.00
_cell.angle_beta   90.00
_cell.angle_gamma   90.00
#
_symmetry.space_group_name_H-M   'P 1'
#
loop_
_entity.id
_entity.type
_entity.pdbx_description
1 polymer ?
#
loop_
_entity_poly.entity_id
_entity_poly.type
_entity_poly.pdbx_seq_one_letter_code
_entity_poly.pdbx_strand_id
1 'polypeptide(L)'
;LLLVLSSNAHSTEKILLKTGDYLLFGRYYGEDILWRVINDPANENGALIFSEKIISMKSFDVAGHAAGGRDDRRKTRNIHGSSYWPDSTLRVWLNSRDKIVNYPNLPPTEDRVMGRQNYEDEPGFLYNFTEDEIKLLQPYTHRILLSPAEIEFSEGGSELYSYHPEIDHCMENFDSSYHQHVTDKVFVPGIDMIYNLVHSRNWSHLKTPTQALVDEEGIFALRRNVPFAVDVDWWYWLTTPYTDSLRFTIVMSTERMCALPGTITTLHPNDGNGGVAPLVYLPKHLSIYKGDGSKSTPFMLSFN
;
A
#
# COMPACT_ATOMS: atom_id res chain seq x y z
N LEU A 1 -38.79 17.19 -41.48
CA LEU A 1 -37.86 17.50 -40.37
C LEU A 1 -37.35 16.17 -39.84
N LEU A 2 -36.19 15.69 -40.31
CA LEU A 2 -35.56 14.49 -39.74
C LEU A 2 -34.69 14.95 -38.56
N LEU A 3 -35.01 14.47 -37.36
CA LEU A 3 -34.17 14.62 -36.18
C LEU A 3 -32.94 13.72 -36.32
N VAL A 4 -31.76 14.34 -36.43
CA VAL A 4 -30.48 13.67 -36.21
C VAL A 4 -30.29 13.55 -34.70
N LEU A 5 -30.48 12.36 -34.16
CA LEU A 5 -29.98 12.01 -32.83
C LEU A 5 -28.47 11.75 -32.98
N SER A 6 -27.64 12.70 -32.55
CA SER A 6 -26.20 12.46 -32.43
C SER A 6 -25.98 11.50 -31.26
N SER A 7 -25.77 10.22 -31.55
CA SER A 7 -25.15 9.30 -30.60
C SER A 7 -23.69 9.73 -30.41
N ASN A 8 -23.36 10.36 -29.28
CA ASN A 8 -21.97 10.51 -28.84
C ASN A 8 -21.46 9.14 -28.38
N ALA A 9 -21.19 8.25 -29.33
CA ALA A 9 -20.38 7.06 -29.08
C ALA A 9 -18.98 7.56 -28.70
N HIS A 10 -18.65 7.51 -27.41
CA HIS A 10 -17.26 7.70 -26.99
C HIS A 10 -16.47 6.52 -27.56
N SER A 11 -15.55 6.79 -28.48
CA SER A 11 -14.67 5.77 -29.02
C SER A 11 -13.78 5.26 -27.89
N THR A 12 -13.92 3.98 -27.54
CA THR A 12 -13.00 3.31 -26.62
C THR A 12 -11.69 3.06 -27.34
N GLU A 13 -10.60 3.68 -26.89
CA GLU A 13 -9.26 3.45 -27.42
C GLU A 13 -8.50 2.50 -26.50
N LYS A 14 -7.86 1.48 -27.08
CA LYS A 14 -6.95 0.61 -26.34
C LYS A 14 -5.55 1.23 -26.35
N ILE A 15 -5.14 1.83 -25.24
CA ILE A 15 -3.85 2.51 -25.12
C ILE A 15 -2.82 1.63 -24.40
N LEU A 16 -1.54 1.83 -24.70
CA LEU A 16 -0.44 1.34 -23.86
C LEU A 16 -0.16 2.37 -22.76
N LEU A 17 -0.26 1.97 -21.49
CA LEU A 17 0.11 2.81 -20.36
C LEU A 17 1.61 3.09 -20.35
N LYS A 18 1.99 4.28 -19.89
CA LYS A 18 3.37 4.75 -19.77
C LYS A 18 3.70 5.13 -18.34
N THR A 19 4.98 5.05 -18.00
CA THR A 19 5.54 5.55 -16.75
C THR A 19 5.07 6.98 -16.49
N GLY A 20 4.42 7.20 -15.35
CA GLY A 20 3.93 8.52 -14.93
C GLY A 20 2.53 8.87 -15.39
N ASP A 21 1.86 8.02 -16.19
CA ASP A 21 0.43 8.18 -16.48
C ASP A 21 -0.39 8.05 -15.19
N TYR A 22 -1.51 8.77 -15.15
CA TYR A 22 -2.49 8.73 -14.08
C TYR A 22 -3.80 8.15 -14.57
N LEU A 23 -4.48 7.39 -13.71
CA LEU A 23 -5.77 6.76 -14.00
C LEU A 23 -6.65 6.69 -12.75
N LEU A 24 -7.96 6.68 -12.98
CA LEU A 24 -8.97 6.36 -11.96
C LEU A 24 -9.32 4.88 -12.06
N PHE A 25 -9.21 4.16 -10.94
CA PHE A 25 -9.46 2.72 -10.88
C PHE A 25 -9.91 2.28 -9.49
N GLY A 26 -11.07 1.65 -9.36
CA GLY A 26 -11.62 1.26 -8.08
C GLY A 26 -12.10 2.44 -7.23
N ARG A 27 -12.88 2.11 -6.20
CA ARG A 27 -13.47 3.09 -5.28
C ARG A 27 -13.30 2.68 -3.83
N TYR A 28 -13.03 3.66 -2.97
CA TYR A 28 -12.95 3.48 -1.53
C TYR A 28 -13.57 4.69 -0.82
N TYR A 29 -14.32 4.46 0.25
CA TYR A 29 -15.18 5.49 0.90
C TYR A 29 -16.01 6.32 -0.10
N GLY A 30 -16.53 5.65 -1.15
CA GLY A 30 -17.35 6.28 -2.18
C GLY A 30 -16.59 7.19 -3.16
N GLU A 31 -15.27 7.34 -3.07
CA GLU A 31 -14.45 8.13 -4.00
C GLU A 31 -13.66 7.22 -4.96
N ASP A 32 -13.46 7.70 -6.19
CA ASP A 32 -12.55 7.06 -7.15
C ASP A 32 -11.10 7.19 -6.66
N ILE A 33 -10.32 6.11 -6.77
CA ILE A 33 -8.92 6.14 -6.37
C ILE A 33 -8.07 6.61 -7.56
N LEU A 34 -7.26 7.65 -7.33
CA LEU A 34 -6.26 8.12 -8.28
C LEU A 34 -4.97 7.33 -8.14
N TRP A 35 -4.50 6.78 -9.24
CA TRP A 35 -3.26 5.99 -9.30
C TRP A 35 -2.27 6.61 -10.28
N ARG A 36 -1.00 6.31 -10.06
CA ARG A 36 0.11 6.66 -10.94
C ARG A 36 0.85 5.40 -11.39
N VAL A 37 1.16 5.27 -12.67
CA VAL A 37 2.04 4.21 -13.19
C VAL A 37 3.48 4.49 -12.76
N ILE A 38 4.11 3.55 -12.05
CA ILE A 38 5.45 3.74 -11.48
C ILE A 38 6.54 2.89 -12.14
N ASN A 39 6.17 1.77 -12.76
CA ASN A 39 7.09 0.96 -13.55
C ASN A 39 7.13 1.42 -15.02
N ASP A 40 7.89 0.71 -15.87
CA ASP A 40 7.88 0.91 -17.32
C ASP A 40 7.11 -0.23 -18.03
N PRO A 41 5.81 -0.03 -18.34
CA PRO A 41 5.00 -1.08 -18.93
C PRO A 41 5.45 -1.49 -20.34
N ALA A 42 6.25 -0.69 -21.04
CA ALA A 42 6.76 -1.06 -22.36
C ALA A 42 7.76 -2.21 -22.29
N ASN A 43 8.52 -2.29 -21.18
CA ASN A 43 9.55 -3.28 -20.93
C ASN A 43 9.10 -4.38 -19.95
N GLU A 44 7.86 -4.32 -19.47
CA GLU A 44 7.28 -5.27 -18.53
C GLU A 44 5.99 -5.91 -19.08
N ASN A 45 5.44 -6.87 -18.33
CA ASN A 45 4.24 -7.61 -18.71
C ASN A 45 2.93 -6.86 -18.38
N GLY A 46 3.02 -5.73 -17.69
CA GLY A 46 1.90 -5.02 -17.09
C GLY A 46 2.34 -3.69 -16.49
N ALA A 47 1.37 -2.93 -16.00
CA ALA A 47 1.57 -1.65 -15.34
C ALA A 47 1.40 -1.83 -13.83
N LEU A 48 2.47 -1.54 -13.09
CA LEU A 48 2.44 -1.41 -11.65
C LEU A 48 2.04 0.02 -11.32
N ILE A 49 0.89 0.17 -10.66
CA ILE A 49 0.31 1.47 -10.34
C ILE A 49 0.23 1.67 -8.83
N PHE A 50 0.55 2.88 -8.38
CA PHE A 50 0.63 3.27 -6.98
C PHE A 50 -0.43 4.30 -6.66
N SER A 51 -1.15 4.13 -5.54
CA SER A 51 -2.14 5.13 -5.13
C SER A 51 -1.45 6.47 -4.94
N GLU A 52 -2.00 7.55 -5.51
CA GLU A 52 -1.37 8.87 -5.38
C GLU A 52 -1.43 9.36 -3.93
N LYS A 53 -2.50 8.99 -3.23
CA LYS A 53 -2.81 9.37 -1.85
C LYS A 53 -2.90 8.17 -0.90
N ILE A 54 -2.91 8.46 0.39
CA ILE A 54 -3.30 7.50 1.42
C ILE A 54 -4.82 7.38 1.40
N ILE A 55 -5.30 6.14 1.29
CA ILE A 55 -6.73 5.84 1.05
C ILE A 55 -7.49 5.40 2.30
N SER A 56 -6.78 4.91 3.32
CA SER A 56 -7.33 4.46 4.60
C SER A 56 -6.25 4.48 5.67
N MET A 57 -6.67 4.46 6.94
CA MET A 57 -5.80 4.19 8.07
C MET A 57 -6.10 2.80 8.63
N LYS A 58 -5.06 2.00 8.74
CA LYS A 58 -5.13 0.62 9.22
C LYS A 58 -3.83 0.29 9.94
N SER A 59 -3.88 -0.63 10.91
CA SER A 59 -2.65 -1.25 11.40
C SER A 59 -2.08 -2.23 10.38
N PHE A 60 -0.76 -2.37 10.35
CA PHE A 60 -0.09 -3.37 9.51
C PHE A 60 -0.50 -4.78 9.92
N ASP A 61 -0.45 -5.03 11.24
CA ASP A 61 -0.86 -6.28 11.87
C ASP A 61 -1.50 -5.98 13.23
N VAL A 62 -1.76 -6.99 14.07
CA VAL A 62 -2.52 -6.84 15.33
C VAL A 62 -1.77 -7.37 16.54
N ALA A 63 -1.99 -6.79 17.71
CA ALA A 63 -1.50 -7.37 18.95
C ALA A 63 -2.14 -8.75 19.22
N GLY A 64 -1.42 -9.57 19.97
CA GLY A 64 -1.75 -10.97 20.22
C GLY A 64 -1.32 -11.91 19.07
N HIS A 65 -0.94 -11.37 17.91
CA HIS A 65 -0.46 -12.16 16.80
C HIS A 65 1.04 -12.44 16.92
N ALA A 66 1.37 -13.49 17.66
CA ALA A 66 2.71 -14.05 17.75
C ALA A 66 3.18 -14.76 16.45
N ALA A 67 2.51 -14.50 15.31
CA ALA A 67 2.80 -15.06 13.99
C ALA A 67 3.14 -16.56 13.99
N GLY A 68 2.23 -17.40 14.49
CA GLY A 68 2.46 -18.84 14.55
C GLY A 68 3.50 -19.28 15.60
N GLY A 69 3.77 -18.45 16.62
CA GLY A 69 4.68 -18.77 17.72
C GLY A 69 6.11 -18.24 17.58
N ARG A 70 6.36 -17.40 16.56
CA ARG A 70 7.66 -16.78 16.25
C ARG A 70 7.93 -15.51 17.06
N ASP A 71 7.52 -15.48 18.32
CA ASP A 71 7.72 -14.33 19.20
C ASP A 71 9.09 -14.35 19.88
N ASP A 72 9.57 -13.20 20.35
CA ASP A 72 10.78 -13.12 21.17
C ASP A 72 10.50 -13.45 22.65
N ARG A 73 11.57 -13.55 23.44
CA ARG A 73 11.47 -13.81 24.90
C ARG A 73 10.69 -12.72 25.65
N ARG A 74 10.55 -11.52 25.08
CA ARG A 74 9.83 -10.39 25.67
C ARG A 74 8.36 -10.35 25.23
N LYS A 75 7.93 -11.31 24.40
CA LYS A 75 6.59 -11.39 23.82
C LYS A 75 6.23 -10.14 23.02
N THR A 76 7.23 -9.57 22.36
CA THR A 76 7.13 -8.28 21.70
C THR A 76 6.07 -8.30 20.59
N ARG A 77 5.99 -9.36 19.77
CA ARG A 77 4.98 -9.47 18.70
C ARG A 77 3.58 -9.71 19.27
N ASN A 78 3.48 -10.46 20.36
CA ASN A 78 2.21 -10.57 21.08
C ASN A 78 1.73 -9.22 21.63
N ILE A 79 2.61 -8.25 21.89
CA ILE A 79 2.23 -6.91 22.37
C ILE A 79 1.99 -5.93 21.21
N HIS A 80 2.80 -6.01 20.15
CA HIS A 80 2.89 -4.98 19.12
C HIS A 80 2.48 -5.43 17.72
N GLY A 81 2.14 -6.70 17.54
CA GLY A 81 1.92 -7.32 16.23
C GLY A 81 3.21 -7.66 15.50
N SER A 82 3.05 -8.21 14.30
CA SER A 82 4.13 -8.71 13.46
C SER A 82 4.44 -7.81 12.26
N SER A 83 5.72 -7.72 11.88
CA SER A 83 6.16 -7.14 10.59
C SER A 83 6.17 -8.13 9.41
N TYR A 84 5.61 -9.34 9.56
CA TYR A 84 5.67 -10.37 8.53
C TYR A 84 4.47 -10.24 7.59
N TRP A 85 4.72 -9.66 6.41
CA TRP A 85 3.68 -9.32 5.43
C TRP A 85 2.69 -10.46 5.10
N PRO A 86 3.12 -11.72 4.85
CA PRO A 86 2.21 -12.78 4.41
C PRO A 86 1.07 -13.09 5.37
N ASP A 87 1.31 -12.93 6.67
CA ASP A 87 0.36 -13.25 7.72
C ASP A 87 -0.37 -12.00 8.26
N SER A 88 -0.02 -10.82 7.73
CA SER A 88 -0.50 -9.54 8.25
C SER A 88 -1.99 -9.34 7.99
N THR A 89 -2.72 -8.80 8.98
CA THR A 89 -4.14 -8.50 8.82
C THR A 89 -4.40 -7.47 7.71
N LEU A 90 -3.45 -6.54 7.49
CA LEU A 90 -3.54 -5.58 6.39
C LEU A 90 -3.55 -6.26 5.02
N ARG A 91 -2.69 -7.25 4.81
CA ARG A 91 -2.67 -8.03 3.56
C ARG A 91 -3.99 -8.76 3.32
N VAL A 92 -4.56 -9.36 4.37
CA VAL A 92 -5.86 -10.05 4.29
C VAL A 92 -6.96 -9.09 3.88
N TRP A 93 -7.04 -7.93 4.53
CA TRP A 93 -8.03 -6.90 4.21
C TRP A 93 -7.86 -6.35 2.78
N LEU A 94 -6.64 -6.03 2.35
CA LEU A 94 -6.36 -5.50 1.01
C LEU A 94 -6.78 -6.45 -0.12
N ASN A 95 -6.75 -7.76 0.13
CA ASN A 95 -7.07 -8.77 -0.88
C ASN A 95 -8.46 -9.39 -0.70
N SER A 96 -9.27 -8.91 0.26
CA SER A 96 -10.62 -9.43 0.50
C SER A 96 -11.68 -8.67 -0.29
N ARG A 97 -12.63 -9.43 -0.85
CA ARG A 97 -13.87 -8.96 -1.48
C ARG A 97 -15.08 -9.12 -0.56
N ASP A 98 -14.86 -9.58 0.67
CA ASP A 98 -15.93 -9.97 1.56
C ASP A 98 -16.52 -8.75 2.27
N LYS A 99 -17.82 -8.78 2.52
CA LYS A 99 -18.47 -7.78 3.37
C LYS A 99 -18.00 -7.87 4.82
N ILE A 100 -17.69 -9.09 5.25
CA ILE A 100 -17.15 -9.42 6.56
C ILE A 100 -15.88 -10.21 6.29
N VAL A 101 -14.72 -9.61 6.56
CA VAL A 101 -13.43 -10.21 6.23
C VAL A 101 -13.13 -11.36 7.18
N ASN A 102 -12.77 -12.53 6.64
CA ASN A 102 -12.28 -13.64 7.44
C ASN A 102 -10.78 -13.46 7.71
N TYR A 103 -10.43 -13.08 8.94
CA TYR A 103 -9.04 -13.00 9.39
C TYR A 103 -8.59 -14.37 9.94
N PRO A 104 -7.78 -15.14 9.19
CA PRO A 104 -7.47 -16.54 9.53
C PRO A 104 -6.65 -16.68 10.84
N ASN A 105 -5.88 -15.65 11.18
CA ASN A 105 -5.06 -15.62 12.38
C ASN A 105 -5.84 -14.98 13.53
N LEU A 106 -5.98 -13.65 13.48
CA LEU A 106 -6.61 -12.84 14.51
C LEU A 106 -7.26 -11.61 13.88
N PRO A 107 -8.50 -11.26 14.26
CA PRO A 107 -9.15 -10.05 13.75
C PRO A 107 -8.55 -8.77 14.36
N PRO A 108 -8.60 -7.64 13.64
CA PRO A 108 -8.08 -6.35 14.07
C PRO A 108 -9.09 -5.59 14.95
N THR A 109 -9.42 -6.17 16.11
CA THR A 109 -10.36 -5.60 17.09
C THR A 109 -9.79 -4.40 17.85
N GLU A 110 -10.67 -3.61 18.47
CA GLU A 110 -10.32 -2.42 19.26
C GLU A 110 -9.24 -2.69 20.33
N ASP A 111 -9.26 -3.84 21.00
CA ASP A 111 -8.28 -4.20 22.03
C ASP A 111 -6.91 -4.61 21.48
N ARG A 112 -6.79 -4.82 20.16
CA ARG A 112 -5.58 -5.30 19.50
C ARG A 112 -4.90 -4.26 18.63
N VAL A 113 -5.64 -3.24 18.21
CA VAL A 113 -5.14 -2.11 17.42
C VAL A 113 -4.86 -0.93 18.33
N MET A 114 -3.63 -0.42 18.29
CA MET A 114 -3.27 0.80 19.00
C MET A 114 -3.82 2.01 18.25
N GLY A 115 -4.88 2.62 18.76
CA GLY A 115 -5.55 3.75 18.12
C GLY A 115 -7.06 3.56 18.16
N ARG A 116 -7.80 4.23 17.27
CA ARG A 116 -9.25 4.05 17.12
C ARG A 116 -9.66 3.37 15.80
N GLN A 117 -8.67 2.93 15.02
CA GLN A 117 -8.86 2.42 13.66
C GLN A 117 -8.83 0.89 13.63
N ASN A 118 -9.62 0.26 14.51
CA ASN A 118 -9.94 -1.16 14.36
C ASN A 118 -10.84 -1.33 13.13
N TYR A 119 -10.75 -2.49 12.47
CA TYR A 119 -11.36 -2.69 11.15
C TYR A 119 -11.89 -4.12 10.95
N GLU A 120 -12.22 -4.81 12.05
CA GLU A 120 -12.76 -6.17 12.03
C GLU A 120 -14.14 -6.25 11.36
N ASP A 121 -14.93 -5.18 11.47
CA ASP A 121 -16.29 -5.10 10.94
C ASP A 121 -16.34 -4.33 9.60
N GLU A 122 -15.20 -3.85 9.11
CA GLU A 122 -15.12 -3.19 7.81
C GLU A 122 -15.12 -4.21 6.68
N PRO A 123 -15.79 -3.92 5.54
CA PRO A 123 -15.62 -4.70 4.33
C PRO A 123 -14.16 -4.72 3.85
N GLY A 124 -13.80 -5.80 3.16
CA GLY A 124 -12.50 -5.89 2.51
C GLY A 124 -12.29 -4.77 1.48
N PHE A 125 -11.03 -4.42 1.22
CA PHE A 125 -10.69 -3.31 0.32
C PHE A 125 -11.33 -3.44 -1.07
N LEU A 126 -11.44 -4.67 -1.58
CA LEU A 126 -11.96 -4.97 -2.90
C LEU A 126 -13.49 -5.16 -2.92
N TYR A 127 -14.19 -4.98 -1.78
CA TYR A 127 -15.63 -5.20 -1.69
C TYR A 127 -16.45 -4.30 -2.62
N ASN A 128 -16.03 -3.03 -2.77
CA ASN A 128 -16.72 -2.04 -3.61
C ASN A 128 -16.18 -1.95 -5.05
N PHE A 129 -15.22 -2.80 -5.43
CA PHE A 129 -14.75 -2.88 -6.80
C PHE A 129 -15.73 -3.70 -7.64
N THR A 130 -15.98 -3.27 -8.86
CA THR A 130 -16.83 -3.98 -9.81
C THR A 130 -16.16 -5.27 -10.29
N GLU A 131 -16.95 -6.24 -10.79
CA GLU A 131 -16.38 -7.49 -11.33
C GLU A 131 -15.36 -7.23 -12.45
N ASP A 132 -15.58 -6.23 -13.29
CA ASP A 132 -14.66 -5.94 -14.39
C ASP A 132 -13.37 -5.29 -13.90
N GLU A 133 -13.42 -4.45 -12.86
CA GLU A 133 -12.22 -3.97 -12.19
C GLU A 133 -11.43 -5.12 -11.55
N ILE A 134 -12.12 -6.03 -10.86
CA ILE A 134 -11.50 -7.20 -10.24
C ILE A 134 -10.81 -8.10 -11.27
N LYS A 135 -11.39 -8.26 -12.47
CA LYS A 135 -10.78 -9.04 -13.57
C LYS A 135 -9.50 -8.39 -14.11
N LEU A 136 -9.35 -7.07 -13.98
CA LEU A 136 -8.12 -6.38 -14.38
C LEU A 136 -6.98 -6.55 -13.37
N LEU A 137 -7.27 -6.87 -12.11
CA LEU A 137 -6.23 -7.11 -11.10
C LEU A 137 -5.42 -8.36 -11.44
N GLN A 138 -4.19 -8.15 -11.89
CA GLN A 138 -3.24 -9.22 -12.16
C GLN A 138 -2.46 -9.58 -10.89
N PRO A 139 -2.19 -10.88 -10.65
CA PRO A 139 -1.27 -11.27 -9.59
C PRO A 139 0.13 -10.70 -9.89
N TYR A 140 0.78 -10.19 -8.85
CA TYR A 140 2.14 -9.67 -8.92
C TYR A 140 3.00 -10.36 -7.89
N THR A 141 4.08 -10.99 -8.35
CA THR A 141 5.07 -11.60 -7.47
C THR A 141 6.16 -10.59 -7.15
N HIS A 142 6.34 -10.30 -5.87
CA HIS A 142 7.33 -9.34 -5.39
C HIS A 142 8.15 -9.91 -4.24
N ARG A 143 9.33 -9.32 -4.06
CA ARG A 143 10.26 -9.68 -3.01
C ARG A 143 9.90 -8.94 -1.73
N ILE A 144 9.84 -9.65 -0.61
CA ILE A 144 9.83 -9.04 0.72
C ILE A 144 11.08 -9.46 1.48
N LEU A 145 11.60 -8.56 2.33
CA LEU A 145 12.70 -8.88 3.22
C LEU A 145 12.19 -9.57 4.50
N LEU A 146 13.06 -10.33 5.15
CA LEU A 146 12.72 -11.14 6.31
C LEU A 146 13.38 -10.60 7.59
N SER A 147 12.64 -10.66 8.69
CA SER A 147 13.20 -10.39 10.02
C SER A 147 13.95 -11.61 10.53
N PRO A 148 14.71 -11.50 11.65
CA PRO A 148 15.36 -12.64 12.29
C PRO A 148 14.41 -13.80 12.61
N ALA A 149 13.13 -13.51 12.85
CA ALA A 149 12.12 -14.52 13.17
C ALA A 149 11.63 -15.32 11.94
N GLU A 150 11.97 -14.89 10.72
CA GLU A 150 11.48 -15.48 9.48
C GLU A 150 12.55 -16.04 8.56
N ILE A 151 13.82 -16.06 8.99
CA ILE A 151 14.93 -16.55 8.16
C ILE A 151 14.70 -17.99 7.66
N GLU A 152 13.93 -18.82 8.39
CA GLU A 152 13.60 -20.18 7.94
C GLU A 152 12.76 -20.24 6.66
N PHE A 153 12.04 -19.17 6.32
CA PHE A 153 11.28 -19.03 5.08
C PHE A 153 12.09 -18.42 3.94
N SER A 154 13.38 -18.16 4.16
CA SER A 154 14.22 -17.46 3.18
C SER A 154 14.45 -18.29 1.93
N GLU A 155 14.16 -17.68 0.78
CA GLU A 155 14.41 -18.24 -0.55
C GLU A 155 15.78 -17.81 -1.12
N GLY A 156 16.39 -16.80 -0.52
CA GLY A 156 17.72 -16.32 -0.87
C GLY A 156 18.26 -15.27 0.10
N GLY A 157 19.46 -14.75 -0.18
CA GLY A 157 20.18 -13.84 0.73
C GLY A 157 21.06 -14.57 1.74
N SER A 158 21.90 -13.81 2.44
CA SER A 158 22.92 -14.32 3.34
C SER A 158 23.03 -13.53 4.65
N GLU A 159 22.32 -12.42 4.77
CA GLU A 159 22.37 -11.55 5.94
C GLU A 159 21.05 -10.84 6.20
N LEU A 160 20.91 -10.23 7.38
CA LEU A 160 19.75 -9.40 7.70
C LEU A 160 19.86 -8.05 7.00
N TYR A 161 18.72 -7.48 6.64
CA TYR A 161 18.66 -6.10 6.16
C TYR A 161 19.24 -5.13 7.19
N SER A 162 20.03 -4.16 6.74
CA SER A 162 20.58 -3.10 7.58
C SER A 162 19.69 -1.88 7.45
N TYR A 163 19.15 -1.40 8.57
CA TYR A 163 18.28 -0.22 8.57
C TYR A 163 19.09 1.07 8.44
N HIS A 164 18.70 1.92 7.48
CA HIS A 164 19.22 3.27 7.30
C HIS A 164 18.08 4.28 7.26
N PRO A 165 18.04 5.31 8.12
CA PRO A 165 16.94 6.27 8.12
C PRO A 165 16.89 7.11 6.84
N GLU A 166 18.01 7.30 6.14
CA GLU A 166 18.04 7.99 4.86
C GLU A 166 17.71 7.03 3.71
N ILE A 167 16.73 7.40 2.87
CA ILE A 167 16.32 6.56 1.73
C ILE A 167 17.46 6.31 0.73
N ASP A 168 18.42 7.22 0.59
CA ASP A 168 19.57 7.05 -0.32
C ASP A 168 20.48 5.87 0.06
N HIS A 169 20.43 5.44 1.33
CA HIS A 169 21.23 4.36 1.88
C HIS A 169 20.42 3.05 2.03
N CYS A 170 19.13 3.06 1.73
CA CYS A 170 18.26 1.91 1.98
C CYS A 170 18.56 0.68 1.10
N MET A 171 19.39 0.83 0.06
CA MET A 171 19.77 -0.25 -0.85
C MET A 171 21.14 -0.88 -0.55
N GLU A 172 21.90 -0.37 0.43
CA GLU A 172 23.30 -0.75 0.67
C GLU A 172 23.53 -2.27 0.82
N ASN A 173 22.66 -2.96 1.57
CA ASN A 173 22.69 -4.42 1.69
C ASN A 173 21.39 -5.11 1.27
N PHE A 174 20.54 -4.42 0.50
CA PHE A 174 19.24 -4.95 0.10
C PHE A 174 19.40 -6.27 -0.68
N ASP A 175 20.30 -6.34 -1.66
CA ASP A 175 20.46 -7.52 -2.52
C ASP A 175 20.96 -8.76 -1.77
N SER A 176 21.79 -8.60 -0.75
CA SER A 176 22.29 -9.70 0.09
C SER A 176 21.33 -10.07 1.21
N SER A 177 20.28 -9.29 1.45
CA SER A 177 19.34 -9.51 2.55
C SER A 177 18.45 -10.75 2.36
N TYR A 178 18.21 -11.47 3.46
CA TYR A 178 17.24 -12.57 3.52
C TYR A 178 15.87 -12.12 3.03
N HIS A 179 15.30 -12.93 2.14
CA HIS A 179 14.08 -12.58 1.45
C HIS A 179 13.28 -13.80 1.02
N GLN A 180 12.02 -13.56 0.69
CA GLN A 180 11.15 -14.51 0.00
C GLN A 180 10.30 -13.76 -1.03
N HIS A 181 9.73 -14.49 -1.97
CA HIS A 181 8.76 -13.96 -2.93
C HIS A 181 7.34 -14.25 -2.46
N VAL A 182 6.46 -13.27 -2.64
CA VAL A 182 5.04 -13.38 -2.33
C VAL A 182 4.23 -12.90 -3.53
N THR A 183 3.05 -13.47 -3.73
CA THR A 183 2.14 -13.09 -4.82
C THR A 183 0.88 -12.47 -4.25
N ASP A 184 0.59 -11.23 -4.66
CA ASP A 184 -0.55 -10.45 -4.21
C ASP A 184 -1.28 -9.81 -5.40
N LYS A 185 -2.56 -9.46 -5.22
CA LYS A 185 -3.28 -8.59 -6.17
C LYS A 185 -3.21 -7.12 -5.76
N VAL A 186 -3.28 -6.88 -4.45
CA VAL A 186 -3.15 -5.57 -3.81
C VAL A 186 -2.18 -5.69 -2.65
N PHE A 187 -1.22 -4.79 -2.56
CA PHE A 187 -0.18 -4.82 -1.53
C PHE A 187 0.35 -3.42 -1.23
N VAL A 188 1.04 -3.22 -0.11
CA VAL A 188 1.81 -1.98 0.13
C VAL A 188 3.23 -2.14 -0.40
N PRO A 189 3.93 -1.06 -0.78
CA PRO A 189 5.28 -1.17 -1.36
C PRO A 189 6.32 -1.73 -0.39
N GLY A 190 7.33 -2.41 -0.93
CA GLY A 190 8.63 -2.58 -0.26
C GLY A 190 9.49 -1.33 -0.42
N ILE A 191 10.53 -1.20 0.42
CA ILE A 191 11.46 -0.08 0.36
C ILE A 191 12.19 0.03 -0.99
N ASP A 192 12.49 -1.10 -1.62
CA ASP A 192 13.10 -1.18 -2.94
C ASP A 192 12.20 -0.61 -4.03
N MET A 193 10.89 -0.80 -3.94
CA MET A 193 9.96 -0.22 -4.89
C MET A 193 9.88 1.29 -4.72
N ILE A 194 9.85 1.79 -3.48
CA ILE A 194 9.92 3.24 -3.25
C ILE A 194 11.23 3.81 -3.82
N TYR A 195 12.36 3.18 -3.52
CA TYR A 195 13.66 3.65 -4.00
C TYR A 195 13.77 3.60 -5.54
N ASN A 196 13.56 2.42 -6.12
CA ASN A 196 13.80 2.19 -7.55
C ASN A 196 12.72 2.76 -8.46
N LEU A 197 11.46 2.86 -8.00
CA LEU A 197 10.31 3.23 -8.84
C LEU A 197 9.79 4.65 -8.59
N VAL A 198 10.11 5.27 -7.46
CA VAL A 198 9.63 6.61 -7.10
C VAL A 198 10.78 7.57 -6.86
N HIS A 199 11.64 7.27 -5.89
CA HIS A 199 12.72 8.15 -5.45
C HIS A 199 13.76 8.39 -6.54
N SER A 200 14.23 7.33 -7.22
CA SER A 200 15.22 7.42 -8.31
C SER A 200 14.76 8.27 -9.51
N ARG A 201 13.44 8.49 -9.65
CA ARG A 201 12.82 9.33 -10.68
C ARG A 201 12.61 10.79 -10.21
N ASN A 202 13.11 11.15 -9.04
CA ASN A 202 12.85 12.43 -8.37
C ASN A 202 11.35 12.71 -8.17
N TRP A 203 10.55 11.66 -7.97
CA TRP A 203 9.15 11.81 -7.61
C TRP A 203 9.01 11.83 -6.09
N SER A 204 8.06 12.65 -5.60
CA SER A 204 7.75 12.64 -4.17
C SER A 204 7.22 11.28 -3.76
N HIS A 205 7.80 10.73 -2.70
CA HIS A 205 7.27 9.57 -1.99
C HIS A 205 6.42 9.98 -0.78
N LEU A 206 6.27 11.28 -0.50
CA LEU A 206 5.33 11.80 0.50
C LEU A 206 3.90 11.70 -0.02
N LYS A 207 2.97 11.42 0.88
CA LYS A 207 1.55 11.25 0.56
C LYS A 207 0.68 11.98 1.54
N THR A 208 -0.40 12.56 1.03
CA THR A 208 -1.48 13.12 1.84
C THR A 208 -2.71 12.22 1.78
N PRO A 209 -3.63 12.31 2.76
CA PRO A 209 -4.87 11.55 2.72
C PRO A 209 -5.84 12.05 1.63
N THR A 210 -6.75 11.18 1.20
CA THR A 210 -7.92 11.58 0.39
C THR A 210 -8.89 12.44 1.21
N GLN A 211 -9.80 13.14 0.53
CA GLN A 211 -10.82 13.93 1.23
C GLN A 211 -11.80 13.01 1.95
N ALA A 212 -12.28 11.95 1.28
CA ALA A 212 -13.15 10.97 1.94
C ALA A 212 -12.52 10.35 3.18
N LEU A 213 -11.21 10.09 3.19
CA LEU A 213 -10.53 9.57 4.38
C LEU A 213 -10.60 10.56 5.55
N VAL A 214 -10.34 11.85 5.30
CA VAL A 214 -10.43 12.89 6.33
C VAL A 214 -11.86 13.05 6.83
N ASP A 215 -12.86 12.92 5.95
CA ASP A 215 -14.28 13.06 6.30
C ASP A 215 -14.80 11.86 7.11
N GLU A 216 -14.41 10.63 6.75
CA GLU A 216 -14.85 9.40 7.40
C GLU A 216 -14.16 9.19 8.77
N GLU A 217 -12.84 9.36 8.81
CA GLU A 217 -12.05 9.06 10.00
C GLU A 217 -11.88 10.29 10.91
N GLY A 218 -12.04 11.50 10.37
CA GLY A 218 -12.02 12.74 11.13
C GLY A 218 -10.61 13.25 11.47
N ILE A 219 -10.55 14.44 12.08
CA ILE A 219 -9.30 15.09 12.48
C ILE A 219 -8.80 14.46 13.80
N PHE A 220 -7.96 13.44 13.71
CA PHE A 220 -7.20 12.99 14.87
C PHE A 220 -5.94 13.83 15.03
N ALA A 221 -5.81 14.51 16.17
CA ALA A 221 -4.53 15.03 16.60
C ALA A 221 -3.69 13.85 17.11
N LEU A 222 -2.79 13.33 16.28
CA LEU A 222 -1.74 12.46 16.79
C LEU A 222 -0.84 13.23 17.76
N ARG A 223 -0.05 12.46 18.54
CA ARG A 223 1.03 12.98 19.38
C ARG A 223 1.75 14.13 18.64
N ARG A 224 1.77 15.32 19.25
CA ARG A 224 2.32 16.61 18.75
C ARG A 224 1.35 17.58 18.05
N ASN A 225 0.03 17.46 18.21
CA ASN A 225 -0.93 18.50 17.74
C ASN A 225 -0.92 18.70 16.21
N VAL A 226 -0.58 17.66 15.43
CA VAL A 226 -0.61 17.73 13.96
C VAL A 226 -2.02 17.38 13.49
N PRO A 227 -2.73 18.27 12.77
CA PRO A 227 -4.04 17.95 12.22
C PRO A 227 -3.89 16.94 11.08
N PHE A 228 -4.68 15.87 11.12
CA PHE A 228 -4.90 14.99 9.97
C PHE A 228 -5.76 15.73 8.93
N ALA A 229 -5.20 16.02 7.75
CA ALA A 229 -5.84 16.84 6.73
C ALA A 229 -5.28 16.54 5.32
N VAL A 230 -6.05 16.87 4.28
CA VAL A 230 -5.76 16.53 2.86
C VAL A 230 -4.49 17.15 2.27
N ASP A 231 -3.93 18.16 2.94
CA ASP A 231 -2.73 18.90 2.57
C ASP A 231 -1.56 18.65 3.55
N VAL A 232 -1.74 17.71 4.48
CA VAL A 232 -0.72 17.32 5.46
C VAL A 232 -0.18 15.94 5.09
N ASP A 233 1.13 15.88 4.84
CA ASP A 233 1.82 14.62 4.59
C ASP A 233 1.67 13.68 5.78
N TRP A 234 1.49 12.40 5.47
CA TRP A 234 1.34 11.34 6.45
C TRP A 234 2.21 10.14 6.12
N TRP A 235 2.57 9.40 7.16
CA TRP A 235 3.39 8.20 7.04
C TRP A 235 2.55 7.02 6.57
N TYR A 236 3.18 6.05 5.92
CA TYR A 236 2.48 4.87 5.42
C TYR A 236 3.36 3.62 5.50
N TRP A 237 2.68 2.48 5.58
CA TRP A 237 3.30 1.18 5.74
C TRP A 237 4.15 0.78 4.53
N LEU A 238 5.27 0.12 4.83
CA LEU A 238 6.03 -0.68 3.88
C LEU A 238 5.97 -2.15 4.30
N THR A 239 6.20 -3.07 3.34
CA THR A 239 6.38 -4.50 3.65
C THR A 239 7.73 -4.82 4.28
N THR A 240 8.64 -3.83 4.35
CA THR A 240 10.00 -4.02 4.84
C THR A 240 10.05 -4.08 6.38
N PRO A 241 10.54 -5.17 6.98
CA PRO A 241 10.64 -5.29 8.42
C PRO A 241 11.80 -4.45 8.96
N TYR A 242 11.69 -4.05 10.24
CA TYR A 242 12.85 -3.60 11.00
C TYR A 242 13.55 -4.82 11.61
N THR A 243 14.84 -4.98 11.33
CA THR A 243 15.59 -6.21 11.62
C THR A 243 16.32 -6.19 12.96
N ASP A 244 16.63 -5.02 13.51
CA ASP A 244 17.28 -4.92 14.84
C ASP A 244 16.31 -5.25 15.99
N SER A 245 15.01 -5.27 15.73
CA SER A 245 13.98 -5.54 16.72
C SER A 245 12.69 -6.03 16.09
N LEU A 246 12.12 -7.13 16.60
CA LEU A 246 10.80 -7.65 16.19
C LEU A 246 9.63 -6.75 16.61
N ARG A 247 9.91 -5.64 17.30
CA ARG A 247 8.92 -4.69 17.80
C ARG A 247 8.31 -3.81 16.72
N PHE A 248 9.06 -3.56 15.67
CA PHE A 248 8.74 -2.51 14.72
C PHE A 248 8.72 -3.02 13.29
N THR A 249 8.04 -2.27 12.44
CA THR A 249 8.13 -2.37 10.98
C THR A 249 8.57 -1.02 10.42
N ILE A 250 9.19 -1.03 9.25
CA ILE A 250 9.63 0.21 8.59
C ILE A 250 8.42 0.88 7.94
N VAL A 251 8.40 2.21 8.00
CA VAL A 251 7.42 3.06 7.34
C VAL A 251 8.12 4.17 6.57
N MET A 252 7.46 4.66 5.53
CA MET A 252 7.83 5.94 4.96
C MET A 252 7.42 7.04 5.94
N SER A 253 8.40 7.83 6.37
CA SER A 253 8.18 8.89 7.35
C SER A 253 7.86 10.21 6.66
N THR A 254 7.52 11.21 7.48
CA THR A 254 7.42 12.60 7.07
C THR A 254 8.41 13.44 7.87
N GLU A 255 8.80 14.60 7.35
CA GLU A 255 9.63 15.59 8.07
C GLU A 255 9.08 15.95 9.46
N ARG A 256 7.76 15.84 9.63
CA ARG A 256 7.09 16.19 10.88
C ARG A 256 7.25 15.09 11.94
N MET A 257 7.43 13.84 11.52
CA MET A 257 7.66 12.71 12.41
C MET A 257 9.13 12.57 12.79
N CYS A 258 9.99 12.56 11.78
CA CYS A 258 11.43 12.52 11.93
C CYS A 258 11.96 13.83 11.36
N ALA A 259 12.72 14.60 12.14
CA ALA A 259 13.18 15.95 11.79
C ALA A 259 14.13 16.05 10.57
N LEU A 260 14.15 15.01 9.73
CA LEU A 260 14.97 14.83 8.55
C LEU A 260 14.05 14.54 7.34
N PRO A 261 14.08 15.37 6.28
CA PRO A 261 13.39 15.14 5.02
C PRO A 261 13.74 13.82 4.35
N GLY A 262 12.77 13.18 3.70
CA GLY A 262 13.00 11.99 2.89
C GLY A 262 13.43 10.74 3.67
N THR A 263 13.07 10.67 4.96
CA THR A 263 13.50 9.57 5.83
C THR A 263 12.50 8.43 5.92
N ILE A 264 13.03 7.26 6.26
CA ILE A 264 12.27 6.14 6.78
C ILE A 264 12.34 6.12 8.31
N THR A 265 11.32 5.55 8.94
CA THR A 265 11.30 5.36 10.39
C THR A 265 10.64 4.04 10.75
N THR A 266 10.42 3.80 12.04
CA THR A 266 9.90 2.53 12.54
C THR A 266 8.72 2.75 13.48
N LEU A 267 7.63 2.01 13.26
CA LEU A 267 6.40 2.07 14.06
C LEU A 267 5.99 0.66 14.50
N HIS A 268 5.17 0.57 15.54
CA HIS A 268 4.61 -0.72 15.96
C HIS A 268 3.65 -1.23 14.89
N PRO A 269 3.72 -2.50 14.48
CA PRO A 269 2.80 -3.05 13.48
C PRO A 269 1.32 -2.88 13.83
N ASN A 270 0.98 -2.86 15.12
CA ASN A 270 -0.39 -2.66 15.60
C ASN A 270 -0.85 -1.20 15.67
N ASP A 271 -0.08 -0.21 15.21
CA ASP A 271 -0.51 1.19 15.18
C ASP A 271 -1.61 1.40 14.13
N GLY A 272 -2.85 1.66 14.56
CA GLY A 272 -3.98 1.89 13.66
C GLY A 272 -3.87 3.17 12.84
N ASN A 273 -2.95 4.07 13.18
CA ASN A 273 -2.80 5.36 12.51
C ASN A 273 -1.82 5.32 11.34
N GLY A 274 -1.54 4.13 10.79
CA GLY A 274 -0.69 3.98 9.63
C GLY A 274 -1.45 4.16 8.33
N GLY A 275 -0.93 5.03 7.48
CA GLY A 275 -1.48 5.25 6.16
C GLY A 275 -1.36 3.99 5.30
N VAL A 276 -2.42 3.68 4.57
CA VAL A 276 -2.41 2.66 3.52
C VAL A 276 -2.28 3.34 2.17
N ALA A 277 -1.16 3.08 1.49
CA ALA A 277 -0.92 3.47 0.12
C ALA A 277 -0.65 2.21 -0.71
N PRO A 278 -1.70 1.61 -1.34
CA PRO A 278 -1.54 0.35 -2.04
C PRO A 278 -0.92 0.50 -3.42
N LEU A 279 -0.39 -0.62 -3.91
CA LEU A 279 -0.01 -0.93 -5.27
C LEU A 279 -0.96 -1.98 -5.84
N VAL A 280 -1.23 -1.90 -7.14
CA VAL A 280 -1.85 -2.98 -7.91
C VAL A 280 -1.17 -3.15 -9.27
N TYR A 281 -1.27 -4.34 -9.84
CA TYR A 281 -0.71 -4.67 -11.15
C TYR A 281 -1.83 -4.88 -12.17
N LEU A 282 -1.77 -4.16 -13.28
CA LEU A 282 -2.78 -4.17 -14.34
C LEU A 282 -2.18 -4.61 -15.68
N PRO A 283 -3.00 -5.04 -16.66
CA PRO A 283 -2.56 -5.18 -18.03
C PRO A 283 -2.00 -3.85 -18.55
N LYS A 284 -0.88 -3.92 -19.28
CA LYS A 284 -0.26 -2.71 -19.86
C LYS A 284 -1.10 -2.03 -20.93
N HIS A 285 -2.07 -2.75 -21.51
CA HIS A 285 -3.02 -2.17 -22.46
C HIS A 285 -4.42 -2.13 -21.88
N LEU A 286 -5.00 -0.93 -21.76
CA LEU A 286 -6.33 -0.71 -21.21
C LEU A 286 -7.22 0.01 -22.22
N SER A 287 -8.51 -0.29 -22.18
CA SER A 287 -9.53 0.44 -22.94
C SER A 287 -9.93 1.69 -22.16
N ILE A 288 -9.78 2.85 -22.76
CA ILE A 288 -10.03 4.17 -22.17
C ILE A 288 -11.15 4.86 -22.94
N TYR A 289 -12.07 5.51 -22.22
CA TYR A 289 -13.10 6.35 -22.85
C TYR A 289 -12.89 7.85 -22.65
N LYS A 290 -12.01 8.24 -21.72
CA LYS A 290 -11.71 9.65 -21.41
C LYS A 290 -10.35 9.81 -20.73
N GLY A 291 -9.74 10.99 -20.87
CA GLY A 291 -8.50 11.37 -20.20
C GLY A 291 -7.28 11.35 -21.12
N ASP A 292 -6.23 12.05 -20.72
CA ASP A 292 -4.95 12.10 -21.44
C ASP A 292 -3.79 11.48 -20.65
N GLY A 293 -4.08 10.97 -19.45
CA GLY A 293 -3.08 10.34 -18.57
C GLY A 293 -2.32 11.33 -17.70
N SER A 294 -2.57 12.64 -17.81
CA SER A 294 -2.04 13.63 -16.87
C SER A 294 -2.74 13.55 -15.52
N LYS A 295 -2.08 14.04 -14.46
CA LYS A 295 -2.69 14.11 -13.11
C LYS A 295 -3.99 14.92 -13.07
N SER A 296 -4.09 15.98 -13.90
CA SER A 296 -5.29 16.82 -14.01
C SER A 296 -6.40 16.18 -14.84
N THR A 297 -6.04 15.29 -15.76
CA THR A 297 -6.98 14.62 -16.67
C THR A 297 -6.66 13.12 -16.75
N PRO A 298 -6.78 12.39 -15.62
CA PRO A 298 -6.40 10.98 -15.56
C PRO A 298 -7.24 10.14 -16.53
N PHE A 299 -6.67 9.03 -16.98
CA PHE A 299 -7.40 8.06 -17.78
C PHE A 299 -8.58 7.46 -16.99
N MET A 300 -9.74 7.41 -17.63
CA MET A 300 -10.94 6.73 -17.14
C MET A 300 -11.17 5.48 -17.97
N LEU A 301 -11.23 4.33 -17.28
CA LEU A 301 -11.29 3.02 -17.93
C LEU A 301 -12.70 2.72 -18.44
N SER A 302 -12.81 2.17 -19.64
CA SER A 302 -14.05 1.56 -20.13
C SER A 302 -13.99 0.06 -19.91
N PHE A 303 -15.06 -0.49 -19.36
CA PHE A 303 -15.26 -1.93 -19.19
C PHE A 303 -16.25 -2.42 -20.27
N ASN A 304 -16.00 -3.60 -20.82
CA ASN A 304 -16.82 -4.22 -21.87
C ASN A 304 -17.80 -5.23 -21.27
#